data_AF-A0A7V9TW38-F1
#
_entry.id   AF-A0A7V9TW38-F1
#
_cell.length_a   1.000
_cell.length_b   1.000
_cell.length_c   1.000
_cell.angle_alpha   90.00
_cell.angle_beta   90.00
_cell.angle_gamma   90.00
#
_symmetry.space_group_name_H-M   'P 1'
#
loop_
_entity.id
_entity.type
_entity.pdbx_description
1 polymer ?
#
loop_
_entity_poly.entity_id
_entity_poly.type
_entity_poly.pdbx_seq_one_letter_code
_entity_poly.pdbx_strand_id
1 'polypeptide(L)'
;MSGKSSKKEVLTNARRLVQEAVDVATRAGIDPSQVVAAHCADTTAITENGADQDPDQLEWCGVPVVIDNNTRGLFEMATPDNDPAQKPSFLVTESTANLVRQDFERYKPSLERMIEDWQEAKKLLIGPAKGQ
;
A
#
# COMPACT_ATOMS: atom_id res chain seq x y z
N MET A 1 -0.20 -15.60 36.38
CA MET A 1 -0.05 -16.60 35.30
C MET A 1 -0.75 -16.04 34.06
N SER A 2 -0.01 -15.43 33.12
CA SER A 2 -0.61 -14.86 31.90
C SER A 2 -0.63 -15.91 30.80
N GLY A 3 -1.80 -16.51 30.55
CA GLY A 3 -2.04 -17.35 29.39
C GLY A 3 -1.99 -16.51 28.12
N LYS A 4 -0.90 -16.63 27.34
CA LYS A 4 -0.88 -16.12 25.96
C LYS A 4 -1.83 -17.03 25.16
N SER A 5 -3.07 -16.60 24.93
CA SER A 5 -3.94 -17.24 23.94
C SER A 5 -3.19 -17.27 22.61
N SER A 6 -3.15 -18.45 21.98
CA SER A 6 -2.42 -18.62 20.72
C SER A 6 -3.01 -17.69 19.66
N LYS A 7 -2.19 -17.15 18.76
CA LYS A 7 -2.63 -16.27 17.67
C LYS A 7 -3.81 -16.86 16.88
N LYS A 8 -3.88 -18.20 16.80
CA LYS A 8 -4.99 -18.95 16.19
C LYS A 8 -6.29 -18.85 16.99
N GLU A 9 -6.24 -18.87 18.32
CA GLU A 9 -7.40 -18.70 19.19
C GLU A 9 -7.91 -17.26 19.15
N VAL A 10 -6.99 -16.28 19.11
CA VAL A 10 -7.35 -14.85 18.98
C VAL A 10 -8.08 -14.60 17.65
N LEU A 11 -7.56 -15.12 16.54
CA LEU A 11 -8.19 -14.99 15.22
C LEU A 11 -9.53 -15.74 15.13
N THR A 12 -9.65 -16.89 15.78
CA THR A 12 -10.91 -17.66 15.81
C THR A 12 -11.96 -16.92 16.62
N ASN A 13 -11.59 -16.35 17.77
CA ASN A 13 -12.48 -15.55 18.60
C ASN A 13 -12.89 -14.25 17.90
N ALA A 14 -11.96 -13.56 17.23
CA ALA A 14 -12.28 -12.36 16.46
C ALA A 14 -13.28 -12.65 15.33
N ARG A 15 -13.09 -13.75 14.59
CA ARG A 15 -14.04 -14.17 13.53
C ARG A 15 -15.42 -14.51 14.10
N ARG A 16 -15.48 -15.17 15.25
CA ARG A 16 -16.75 -15.49 15.91
C ARG A 16 -17.50 -14.23 16.32
N LEU A 17 -16.81 -13.25 16.90
CA LEU A 17 -17.40 -11.97 17.31
C LEU A 17 -17.91 -11.16 16.11
N VAL A 18 -17.18 -11.16 15.00
CA VAL A 18 -17.62 -10.51 13.75
C VAL A 18 -18.87 -11.19 13.20
N GLN A 19 -18.92 -12.52 13.19
CA GLN A 19 -20.11 -13.25 12.72
C GLN A 19 -21.33 -12.99 13.61
N GLU A 20 -21.15 -12.97 14.94
CA GLU A 20 -22.24 -12.65 15.88
C GLU A 20 -22.75 -11.22 15.68
N ALA A 21 -21.88 -10.25 15.42
CA ALA A 21 -22.27 -8.88 15.11
C ALA A 21 -23.04 -8.76 13.79
N VAL A 22 -22.62 -9.49 12.76
CA VAL A 22 -23.31 -9.55 11.45
C VAL A 22 -24.70 -10.20 11.58
N ASP A 23 -24.81 -11.29 12.35
CA ASP A 23 -26.07 -11.98 12.57
C ASP A 23 -27.06 -11.10 13.35
N VAL A 24 -26.58 -10.32 14.33
CA VAL A 24 -27.40 -9.36 15.09
C VAL A 24 -27.86 -8.20 14.18
N ALA A 25 -26.97 -7.64 13.37
CA ALA A 25 -27.29 -6.58 12.42
C ALA A 25 -28.34 -7.05 11.39
N THR A 26 -28.16 -8.26 10.85
CA THR A 26 -29.09 -8.88 9.89
C THR A 26 -30.49 -9.06 10.51
N ARG A 27 -30.56 -9.50 11.78
CA ARG A 27 -31.84 -9.63 12.51
C ARG A 27 -32.50 -8.30 12.82
N ALA A 28 -31.71 -7.24 12.96
CA ALA A 28 -32.21 -5.87 13.13
C ALA A 28 -32.63 -5.21 11.80
N GLY A 29 -32.53 -5.92 10.66
CA GLY A 29 -32.81 -5.36 9.35
C GLY A 29 -31.75 -4.36 8.87
N ILE A 30 -30.58 -4.35 9.51
CA ILE A 30 -29.45 -3.51 9.15
C ILE A 30 -28.59 -4.30 8.16
N ASP A 31 -28.52 -3.82 6.93
CA ASP A 31 -27.61 -4.37 5.93
C ASP A 31 -26.17 -4.20 6.43
N PRO A 32 -25.37 -5.27 6.55
CA PRO A 32 -23.97 -5.18 6.98
C PRO A 32 -23.15 -4.19 6.15
N SER A 33 -23.50 -3.96 4.88
CA SER A 33 -22.86 -2.95 4.02
C SER A 33 -23.04 -1.52 4.53
N GLN A 34 -24.10 -1.23 5.29
CA GLN A 34 -24.32 0.08 5.91
C GLN A 34 -23.48 0.32 7.16
N VAL A 35 -23.05 -0.75 7.84
CA VAL A 35 -22.14 -0.66 9.00
C VAL A 35 -20.69 -0.59 8.55
N VAL A 36 -20.36 -1.26 7.43
CA VAL A 36 -19.02 -1.20 6.81
C VAL A 36 -18.80 0.16 6.12
N ALA A 37 -19.84 0.76 5.55
CA ALA A 37 -19.73 2.06 4.86
C ALA A 37 -19.27 3.21 5.77
N ALA A 38 -19.69 3.24 7.04
CA ALA A 38 -19.32 4.33 7.94
C ALA A 38 -17.84 4.33 8.36
N HIS A 39 -17.16 3.18 8.32
CA HIS A 39 -15.71 3.11 8.58
C HIS A 39 -14.85 3.27 7.32
N CYS A 40 -15.46 3.32 6.12
CA CYS A 40 -14.79 3.73 4.90
C CYS A 40 -15.05 5.21 4.54
N ALA A 41 -16.12 5.81 5.05
CA ALA A 41 -16.49 7.20 4.77
C ALA A 41 -15.64 8.24 5.53
N ASP A 42 -15.06 7.90 6.69
CA ASP A 42 -14.13 8.80 7.40
C ASP A 42 -12.75 8.90 6.73
N THR A 43 -12.49 8.12 5.68
CA THR A 43 -11.30 8.31 4.81
C THR A 43 -11.58 9.23 3.62
N THR A 44 -12.82 9.70 3.45
CA THR A 44 -13.22 10.60 2.35
C THR A 44 -13.44 12.05 2.80
N ALA A 45 -13.37 12.35 4.10
CA ALA A 45 -13.62 13.68 4.65
C ALA A 45 -12.35 14.51 4.93
N ILE A 46 -11.22 14.20 4.30
CA ILE A 46 -10.01 15.07 4.29
C ILE A 46 -9.78 15.70 2.90
N THR A 47 -10.77 15.64 2.02
CA THR A 47 -10.73 16.26 0.68
C THR A 47 -11.86 17.26 0.50
N GLU A 48 -12.11 18.08 1.51
CA GLU A 48 -12.84 19.33 1.35
C GLU A 48 -12.05 20.47 1.99
N ASN A 49 -11.00 20.90 1.31
CA ASN A 49 -10.64 22.32 1.25
C ASN A 49 -9.81 22.57 -0.01
N GLY A 50 -10.39 23.37 -0.90
CA GLY A 50 -10.01 23.54 -2.29
C GLY A 50 -8.54 23.87 -2.55
N ALA A 51 -7.98 23.11 -3.48
CA ALA A 51 -7.19 23.60 -4.60
C ALA A 51 -7.17 22.48 -5.64
N ASP A 52 -7.26 22.81 -6.93
CA ASP A 52 -7.05 21.90 -8.06
C ASP A 52 -5.79 21.02 -7.87
N GLN A 53 -5.96 19.82 -7.34
CA GLN A 53 -4.96 18.76 -7.43
C GLN A 53 -5.56 17.62 -8.23
N ASP A 54 -4.96 17.37 -9.38
CA ASP A 54 -5.01 16.10 -10.12
C ASP A 54 -5.08 14.93 -9.12
N PRO A 55 -5.84 13.84 -9.41
CA PRO A 55 -6.06 12.74 -8.49
C PRO A 55 -4.73 12.28 -7.89
N ASP A 56 -4.58 12.55 -6.60
CA ASP A 56 -3.38 12.44 -5.78
C ASP A 56 -2.32 11.48 -6.35
N GLN A 57 -1.25 12.06 -6.90
CA GLN A 57 -0.07 11.29 -7.27
C GLN A 57 0.55 10.74 -5.98
N LEU A 58 0.24 9.49 -5.66
CA LEU A 58 0.74 8.82 -4.47
C LEU A 58 2.27 8.73 -4.55
N GLU A 59 2.95 9.24 -3.53
CA GLU A 59 4.41 9.19 -3.42
C GLU A 59 4.84 8.49 -2.14
N TRP A 60 5.89 7.65 -2.24
CA TRP A 60 6.54 7.02 -1.09
C TRP A 60 8.01 7.37 -1.07
N CYS A 61 8.48 7.91 0.05
CA CYS A 61 9.86 8.39 0.19
C CYS A 61 10.27 9.37 -0.94
N GLY A 62 9.33 10.17 -1.44
CA GLY A 62 9.54 11.10 -2.56
C GLY A 62 9.64 10.45 -3.94
N VAL A 63 9.24 9.18 -4.08
CA VAL A 63 9.20 8.44 -5.34
C VAL A 63 7.76 8.14 -5.74
N PRO A 64 7.36 8.40 -7.01
CA PRO A 64 6.00 8.13 -7.48
C PRO A 64 5.61 6.65 -7.36
N VAL A 65 4.35 6.42 -7.02
CA VAL A 65 3.71 5.12 -6.96
C VAL A 65 2.67 5.04 -8.08
N VAL A 66 2.80 4.01 -8.92
CA VAL A 66 1.89 3.70 -10.01
C VAL A 66 1.08 2.48 -9.61
N ILE A 67 -0.24 2.64 -9.59
CA ILE A 67 -1.16 1.54 -9.32
C ILE A 67 -1.33 0.72 -10.62
N ASP A 68 -0.78 -0.49 -10.62
CA ASP A 68 -0.96 -1.48 -11.66
C ASP A 68 -1.46 -2.79 -11.05
N ASN A 69 -2.76 -3.03 -11.15
CA ASN A 69 -3.39 -4.26 -10.65
C ASN A 69 -3.07 -5.50 -11.51
N ASN A 70 -2.36 -5.34 -12.62
CA ASN A 70 -1.93 -6.46 -13.47
C ASN A 70 -0.52 -6.97 -13.10
N THR A 71 0.23 -6.23 -12.28
CA THR A 71 1.51 -6.74 -11.78
C THR A 71 1.29 -7.95 -10.88
N ARG A 72 2.19 -8.93 -11.00
CA ARG A 72 2.19 -10.14 -10.16
C ARG A 72 3.02 -9.95 -8.88
N GLY A 73 3.85 -8.92 -8.83
CA GLY A 73 4.67 -8.59 -7.68
C GLY A 73 3.86 -7.85 -6.61
N LEU A 74 4.13 -8.15 -5.34
CA LEU A 74 3.62 -7.34 -4.23
C LEU A 74 4.27 -5.96 -4.23
N PHE A 75 5.55 -5.87 -4.61
CA PHE A 75 6.36 -4.67 -4.70
C PHE A 75 7.36 -4.79 -5.86
N GLU A 76 7.26 -3.93 -6.85
CA GLU A 76 8.26 -3.83 -7.91
C GLU A 76 8.66 -2.37 -8.11
N MET A 77 9.93 -2.15 -8.43
CA MET A 77 10.38 -0.87 -8.96
C MET A 77 10.56 -1.01 -10.46
N ALA A 78 10.17 0.00 -11.22
CA ALA A 78 10.38 0.01 -12.66
C ALA A 78 11.86 -0.29 -12.97
N THR A 79 12.14 -1.25 -13.86
CA THR A 79 13.51 -1.62 -14.17
C THR A 79 14.26 -0.43 -14.80
N PRO A 80 15.46 -0.08 -14.30
CA PRO A 80 16.22 1.00 -14.90
C PRO A 80 16.66 0.63 -16.32
N ASP A 81 16.61 1.59 -17.24
CA ASP A 81 17.02 1.46 -18.63
C ASP A 81 18.18 2.42 -18.99
N ASN A 82 18.46 2.62 -20.28
CA ASN A 82 19.50 3.54 -20.75
C ASN A 82 19.02 5.00 -20.90
N ASP A 83 17.75 5.31 -20.65
CA ASP A 83 17.24 6.69 -20.76
C ASP A 83 17.68 7.52 -19.53
N PRO A 84 18.55 8.54 -19.69
CA PRO A 84 19.00 9.35 -18.56
C PRO A 84 17.89 10.16 -17.88
N ALA A 85 16.75 10.37 -18.55
CA ALA A 85 15.61 11.08 -17.98
C ALA A 85 14.67 10.16 -17.17
N GLN A 86 14.81 8.84 -17.28
CA GLN A 86 14.00 7.88 -16.53
C GLN A 86 14.17 8.09 -15.02
N LYS A 87 13.05 8.17 -14.31
CA LYS A 87 13.00 8.31 -12.85
C LYS A 87 12.55 7.00 -12.21
N PRO A 88 12.93 6.73 -10.95
CA PRO A 88 12.39 5.58 -10.22
C PRO A 88 10.88 5.75 -10.04
N SER A 89 10.16 4.63 -10.06
CA SER A 89 8.74 4.58 -9.70
C SER A 89 8.40 3.20 -9.15
N PHE A 90 7.54 3.16 -8.14
CA PHE A 90 7.01 1.91 -7.60
C PHE A 90 5.82 1.46 -8.43
N LEU A 91 5.82 0.21 -8.86
CA LEU A 91 4.69 -0.45 -9.50
C LEU A 91 4.06 -1.38 -8.46
N VAL A 92 2.82 -1.10 -8.08
CA VAL A 92 2.14 -1.85 -7.02
C VAL A 92 0.66 -2.05 -7.34
N THR A 93 0.07 -3.09 -6.75
CA THR A 93 -1.39 -3.23 -6.73
C THR A 93 -2.01 -2.24 -5.74
N GLU A 94 -3.30 -1.94 -5.92
CA GLU A 94 -4.07 -1.13 -4.99
C GLU A 94 -4.09 -1.75 -3.58
N SER A 95 -4.14 -3.08 -3.49
CA SER A 95 -4.12 -3.79 -2.21
C SER A 95 -2.81 -3.58 -1.45
N THR A 96 -1.66 -3.58 -2.15
CA THR A 96 -0.36 -3.26 -1.57
C THR A 96 -0.33 -1.80 -1.14
N ALA A 97 -0.80 -0.89 -1.99
CA ALA A 97 -0.78 0.54 -1.67
C ALA A 97 -1.54 0.85 -0.37
N ASN A 98 -2.69 0.20 -0.18
CA ASN A 98 -3.48 0.32 1.04
C ASN A 98 -2.77 -0.29 2.26
N LEU A 99 -2.13 -1.46 2.11
CA LEU A 99 -1.33 -2.10 3.17
C LEU A 99 -0.18 -1.19 3.64
N VAL A 100 0.57 -0.62 2.69
CA VAL A 100 1.70 0.28 2.97
C VAL A 100 1.23 1.57 3.61
N ARG A 101 0.10 2.12 3.18
CA ARG A 101 -0.47 3.32 3.79
C ARG A 101 -0.81 3.10 5.26
N GLN A 102 -1.31 1.91 5.62
CA GLN A 102 -1.65 1.57 7.02
C GLN A 102 -0.42 1.40 7.92
N ASP A 103 0.65 0.78 7.39
CA ASP A 103 1.84 0.40 8.15
C ASP A 103 3.13 1.05 7.61
N PHE A 104 3.08 2.32 7.15
CA PHE A 104 4.16 2.93 6.36
C PHE A 104 5.55 2.84 7.02
N GLU A 105 5.66 3.17 8.30
CA GLU A 105 6.93 3.14 9.04
C GLU A 105 7.58 1.74 9.08
N ARG A 106 6.76 0.68 8.97
CA ARG A 106 7.26 -0.70 8.90
C ARG A 106 7.90 -0.99 7.54
N TYR A 107 7.37 -0.42 6.47
CA TYR A 107 7.81 -0.66 5.10
C TYR A 107 8.86 0.35 4.61
N LYS A 108 8.93 1.53 5.23
CA LYS A 108 9.85 2.61 4.87
C LYS A 108 11.30 2.17 4.66
N PRO A 109 11.94 1.38 5.55
CA PRO A 109 13.33 0.96 5.33
C PRO A 109 13.52 0.12 4.06
N SER A 110 12.53 -0.71 3.70
CA SER A 110 12.57 -1.52 2.47
C SER A 110 12.36 -0.65 1.24
N LEU A 111 11.48 0.35 1.32
CA LEU A 111 11.23 1.30 0.23
C LEU A 111 12.49 2.12 -0.08
N GLU A 112 13.12 2.68 0.96
CA GLU A 112 14.37 3.43 0.84
C GLU A 112 15.46 2.56 0.20
N ARG A 113 15.60 1.31 0.64
CA ARG A 113 16.57 0.38 0.07
C ARG A 113 16.34 0.08 -1.41
N MET A 114 15.10 -0.13 -1.83
CA MET A 114 14.78 -0.36 -3.24
C MET A 114 15.11 0.84 -4.12
N ILE A 115 14.93 2.07 -3.59
CA ILE A 115 15.29 3.31 -4.30
C ILE A 115 16.82 3.38 -4.49
N GLU A 116 17.59 3.07 -3.43
CA GLU A 116 19.05 3.02 -3.49
C GLU A 116 19.53 1.99 -4.52
N ASP A 117 19.03 0.76 -4.45
CA ASP A 117 19.42 -0.33 -5.36
C ASP A 117 19.12 0.05 -6.84
N TRP A 118 18.00 0.73 -7.09
CA TRP A 118 17.67 1.25 -8.42
C TRP A 118 18.63 2.33 -8.90
N GLN A 119 18.98 3.29 -8.04
CA GLN A 119 19.92 4.34 -8.39
C GLN A 119 21.32 3.79 -8.67
N GLU A 120 21.76 2.79 -7.90
CA GLU A 120 23.01 2.07 -8.16
C GLU A 120 22.97 1.35 -9.51
N ALA A 121 21.90 0.62 -9.80
CA ALA A 121 21.72 -0.05 -11.10
C ALA A 121 21.69 0.94 -12.27
N LYS A 122 20.99 2.08 -12.14
CA LYS A 122 20.94 3.14 -13.15
C LYS A 122 22.31 3.75 -13.43
N LYS A 123 23.12 3.97 -12.39
CA LYS A 123 24.50 4.46 -12.52
C LYS A 123 25.40 3.46 -13.26
N LEU A 124 25.17 2.16 -13.11
CA LEU A 124 25.92 1.14 -13.85
C LEU A 124 25.55 1.08 -15.33
N LEU A 125 24.28 1.35 -15.66
CA LEU A 125 23.80 1.40 -17.05
C LEU A 125 24.28 2.64 -17.80
N ILE A 126 24.31 3.80 -17.13
CA ILE A 126 24.72 5.09 -17.71
C ILE A 126 26.23 5.35 -17.52
N GLY A 127 26.91 4.53 -16.72
CA GLY A 127 28.35 4.62 -16.48
C GLY A 127 29.12 4.64 -17.80
N PRO A 128 30.32 5.29 -17.82
CA PRO A 128 31.02 5.54 -19.07
C PRO A 128 31.17 4.22 -19.81
N ALA A 129 30.71 4.18 -21.07
CA ALA A 129 31.16 3.18 -22.02
C ALA A 129 32.69 3.16 -21.87
N LYS A 130 33.23 2.08 -21.30
CA LYS A 130 34.68 1.92 -21.24
C LYS A 130 35.12 1.96 -22.69
N GLY A 131 35.72 3.08 -23.08
CA GLY A 131 36.35 3.23 -24.37
C GLY A 131 37.31 2.06 -24.55
N GLN A 132 37.02 1.26 -25.57
CA GLN A 132 38.07 0.55 -26.30
C GLN A 132 38.90 1.58 -27.06
#